data_AF-A0A963NPY7-F1
#
_entry.id   AF-A0A963NPY7-F1
#
_cell.length_a   1.000
_cell.length_b   1.000
_cell.length_c   1.000
_cell.angle_alpha   90.00
_cell.angle_beta   90.00
_cell.angle_gamma   90.00
#
_symmetry.space_group_name_H-M   'P 1'
#
loop_
_entity.id
_entity.type
_entity.pdbx_description
1 polymer ?
#
loop_
_entity_poly.entity_id
_entity_poly.type
_entity_poly.pdbx_seq_one_letter_code
_entity_poly.pdbx_strand_id
1 'polypeptide(L)' 'WRGHLDKLLAKPSKVARREHFPALALSEVGAFMVRLRAAEGMGARALEFVALTAARSGEVRGARWGEIDMQ' A
#
# COMPACT_ATOMS: atom_id res chain seq x y z
N TRP A 1 -2.59 19.72 -6.73
CA TRP A 1 -2.55 19.67 -8.20
C TRP A 1 -1.47 20.62 -8.70
N ARG A 2 -1.00 20.48 -9.93
CA ARG A 2 0.00 21.37 -10.55
C ARG A 2 -0.52 21.84 -11.91
N GLY A 3 -0.04 23.00 -12.37
CA GLY A 3 -0.47 23.59 -13.64
C GLY A 3 -1.96 23.88 -13.65
N HIS A 4 -2.62 23.79 -14.80
CA HIS A 4 -4.02 24.17 -14.98
C HIS A 4 -5.02 23.47 -14.03
N LEU A 5 -4.67 22.28 -13.53
CA LEU A 5 -5.51 21.54 -12.59
C LEU A 5 -5.61 22.19 -11.21
N ASP A 6 -4.69 23.09 -10.83
CA ASP A 6 -4.79 23.83 -9.57
C ASP A 6 -5.87 24.92 -9.57
N LYS A 7 -6.34 25.32 -10.76
CA LYS A 7 -7.44 26.28 -10.96
C LYS A 7 -8.80 25.59 -10.97
N LEU A 8 -8.86 24.37 -11.48
CA LEU A 8 -10.10 23.64 -11.70
C LEU A 8 -10.50 22.76 -10.50
N LEU A 9 -9.53 22.27 -9.73
CA LEU A 9 -9.78 21.31 -8.65
C LEU A 9 -9.45 21.90 -7.29
N ALA A 10 -10.28 21.57 -6.29
CA ALA A 10 -10.01 21.93 -4.90
C ALA A 10 -8.63 21.42 -4.46
N LYS A 11 -7.89 22.22 -3.68
CA LYS A 11 -6.56 21.84 -3.16
C LYS A 11 -6.63 20.43 -2.55
N PRO A 12 -5.68 19.52 -2.83
CA PRO A 12 -5.74 18.13 -2.35
C PRO A 12 -5.94 18.02 -0.84
N SER A 13 -5.34 18.93 -0.06
CA SER A 13 -5.51 19.01 1.39
C SER A 13 -6.93 19.34 1.86
N LYS A 14 -7.75 19.96 1.00
CA LYS A 14 -9.17 20.25 1.26
C LYS A 14 -10.07 19.05 0.95
N VAL A 15 -9.62 18.12 0.10
CA VAL A 15 -10.41 16.98 -0.38
C VAL A 15 -10.04 15.70 0.36
N ALA A 16 -8.75 15.48 0.63
CA ALA A 16 -8.26 14.33 1.37
C ALA A 16 -8.04 14.70 2.84
N ARG A 17 -9.06 14.48 3.67
CA ARG A 17 -8.90 14.56 5.12
C ARG A 17 -7.96 13.44 5.56
N ARG A 18 -6.91 13.80 6.31
CA ARG A 18 -6.00 12.81 6.89
C ARG A 18 -6.73 12.12 8.03
N GLU A 19 -7.07 10.86 7.82
CA GLU A 19 -7.64 9.98 8.85
C GLU A 19 -6.66 8.85 9.15
N HIS A 20 -6.56 8.49 10.43
CA HIS A 20 -5.76 7.36 10.86
C HIS A 20 -6.62 6.11 10.79
N PHE A 21 -6.15 5.11 10.03
CA PHE A 21 -6.81 3.80 10.02
C PHE A 21 -6.42 3.01 11.27
N PRO A 22 -7.36 2.28 11.90
CA PRO A 22 -7.04 1.42 13.02
C PRO A 22 -6.06 0.33 12.58
N ALA A 23 -5.16 -0.06 13.50
CA ALA A 23 -4.29 -1.19 13.27
C ALA A 23 -5.09 -2.50 13.35
N LEU A 24 -4.70 -3.49 12.55
CA LEU A 24 -5.23 -4.85 12.63
C LEU A 24 -4.82 -5.47 13.98
N ALA A 25 -5.73 -6.16 14.66
CA ALA A 25 -5.39 -6.85 15.89
C ALA A 25 -4.49 -8.07 15.60
N LEU A 26 -3.53 -8.37 16.49
CA LEU A 26 -2.56 -9.45 16.26
C LEU A 26 -3.25 -10.82 16.09
N SER A 27 -4.35 -11.06 16.81
CA SER A 27 -5.15 -12.27 16.70
C SER A 27 -5.83 -12.43 15.33
N GLU A 28 -6.02 -11.35 14.59
CA GLU A 28 -6.71 -11.35 13.28
C GLU A 28 -5.75 -11.47 12.10
N VAL A 29 -4.44 -11.34 12.33
CA VAL A 29 -3.41 -11.36 11.28
C VAL A 29 -3.48 -12.65 10.45
N GLY A 30 -3.65 -13.81 11.09
CA GLY A 30 -3.73 -15.09 10.38
C GLY A 30 -4.88 -15.13 9.38
N ALA A 31 -6.10 -14.80 9.83
CA ALA A 31 -7.28 -14.76 8.99
C ALA A 31 -7.18 -13.68 7.89
N PHE A 32 -6.55 -12.54 8.19
CA PHE A 32 -6.28 -11.50 7.22
C PHE A 32 -5.33 -11.97 6.11
N MET A 33 -4.22 -12.64 6.45
CA MET A 33 -3.27 -13.14 5.44
C MET A 33 -3.90 -14.19 4.52
N VAL A 34 -4.81 -15.03 5.02
CA VAL A 34 -5.58 -15.97 4.19
C VAL A 34 -6.43 -15.21 3.18
N ARG A 35 -7.19 -14.20 3.61
CA ARG A 35 -8.00 -13.36 2.71
C ARG A 35 -7.14 -12.59 1.71
N LEU A 36 -6.00 -12.07 2.16
CA LEU A 36 -5.08 -11.30 1.32
C LEU A 36 -4.51 -12.16 0.18
N ARG A 37 -4.12 -13.41 0.48
CA ARG A 37 -3.58 -14.34 -0.53
C ARG A 37 -4.60 -14.77 -1.58
N ALA A 38 -5.89 -14.75 -1.22
CA ALA A 38 -6.99 -15.05 -2.13
C ALA A 38 -7.36 -13.86 -3.03
N ALA A 39 -6.96 -12.63 -2.67
CA ALA A 39 -7.22 -11.46 -3.49
C ALA A 39 -6.32 -11.45 -4.74
N GLU A 40 -6.92 -11.11 -5.88
CA GLU A 40 -6.22 -11.04 -7.16
C GLU A 40 -5.50 -9.70 -7.35
N GLY A 41 -4.49 -9.72 -8.22
CA GLY A 41 -3.77 -8.51 -8.66
C GLY A 41 -2.53 -8.15 -7.83
N MET A 42 -1.76 -7.21 -8.38
CA MET A 42 -0.45 -6.86 -7.83
C MET A 42 -0.52 -6.13 -6.48
N GLY A 43 -1.62 -5.43 -6.20
CA GLY A 43 -1.82 -4.74 -4.92
C GLY A 43 -1.82 -5.70 -3.73
N ALA A 44 -2.44 -6.88 -3.89
CA ALA A 44 -2.45 -7.91 -2.86
C ALA A 44 -1.04 -8.45 -2.58
N ARG A 45 -0.28 -8.75 -3.64
CA ARG A 45 1.12 -9.22 -3.54
C ARG A 45 2.04 -8.18 -2.93
N ALA A 46 1.89 -6.91 -3.31
CA ALA A 46 2.66 -5.81 -2.72
C ALA A 46 2.36 -5.65 -1.21
N LEU A 47 1.09 -5.75 -0.80
CA LEU A 47 0.74 -5.67 0.63
C LEU A 47 1.25 -6.87 1.43
N GLU A 48 1.17 -8.07 0.85
CA GLU A 48 1.74 -9.28 1.46
C GLU A 48 3.26 -9.14 1.64
N PHE A 49 3.97 -8.63 0.63
CA PHE A 49 5.41 -8.38 0.72
C PHE A 49 5.75 -7.32 1.78
N VAL A 50 4.98 -6.22 1.88
CA VAL A 50 5.12 -5.23 2.95
C VAL A 50 4.96 -5.88 4.32
N ALA A 51 3.94 -6.72 4.50
CA ALA A 51 3.68 -7.38 5.78
C ALA A 51 4.81 -8.33 6.21
N LEU A 52 5.42 -9.04 5.25
CA LEU A 52 6.48 -10.01 5.53
C LEU A 52 7.87 -9.38 5.72
N THR A 53 8.13 -8.25 5.09
CA THR A 53 9.47 -7.62 5.08
C THR A 53 9.56 -6.35 5.92
N ALA A 54 8.42 -5.78 6.33
CA ALA A 54 8.31 -4.46 6.94
C ALA A 54 8.88 -3.30 6.10
N ALA A 55 9.10 -3.52 4.79
CA ALA A 55 9.53 -2.48 3.86
C ALA A 55 8.46 -1.40 3.68
N ARG A 56 8.86 -0.19 3.27
CA ARG A 56 7.90 0.91 3.08
C ARG A 56 7.11 0.69 1.80
N SER A 57 5.83 1.03 1.83
CA SER A 57 4.92 0.78 0.69
C SER A 57 5.39 1.44 -0.63
N GLY A 58 6.12 2.56 -0.56
CA GLY A 58 6.71 3.21 -1.73
C GLY A 58 7.86 2.41 -2.34
N GLU A 59 8.70 1.79 -1.52
CA GLU A 59 9.81 0.94 -1.95
C GLU A 59 9.26 -0.32 -2.62
N VAL A 60 8.29 -0.99 -1.99
CA VAL A 60 7.70 -2.22 -2.53
C VAL A 60 7.02 -2.00 -3.89
N ARG A 61 6.32 -0.87 -4.09
CA ARG A 61 5.70 -0.56 -5.39
C ARG A 61 6.71 -0.17 -6.47
N GLY A 62 7.91 0.26 -6.09
CA GLY A 62 8.99 0.64 -7.00
C GLY A 62 10.03 -0.47 -7.22
N ALA A 63 9.95 -1.54 -6.44
CA ALA A 63 10.93 -2.62 -6.42
C ALA A 63 11.05 -3.29 -7.79
N ARG A 64 12.28 -3.64 -8.17
CA ARG A 64 12.60 -4.36 -9.39
C ARG A 64 13.14 -5.74 -9.05
N TRP A 65 12.88 -6.71 -9.92
CA TRP A 65 13.37 -8.08 -9.71
C TRP A 65 14.89 -8.19 -9.58
N GLY A 66 15.65 -7.28 -10.19
CA GLY A 66 17.11 -7.23 -10.03
C GLY A 66 17.62 -6.79 -8.64
N GLU A 67 16.73 -6.35 -7.75
CA GLU A 67 17.07 -5.97 -6.37
C GLU A 67 16.82 -7.14 -5.38
N ILE A 68 16.23 -8.24 -5.83
CA ILE A 68 15.84 -9.39 -4.99
C ILE A 68 16.70 -10.59 -5.36
N ASP A 69 17.51 -11.06 -4.41
CA ASP A 69 18.21 -12.33 -4.53
C ASP A 69 17.25 -13.48 -4.23
N MET A 70 17.20 -14.47 -5.11
CA MET A 70 16.36 -15.67 -4.98
C MET A 70 17.21 -16.95 -4.89
N GLN A 71 18.51 -16.83 -4.64
CA GLN A 71 19.47 -17.94 -4.52
C GLN A 71 19.90 -18.19 -3.08
#